data_AF-A0A9D8QFU9-F1
#
_entry.id   AF-A0A9D8QFU9-F1
#
_cell.length_a   1.000
_cell.length_b   1.000
_cell.length_c   1.000
_cell.angle_alpha   90.00
_cell.angle_beta   90.00
_cell.angle_gamma   90.00
#
_symmetry.space_group_name_H-M   'P 1'
#
loop_
_entity.id
_entity.type
_entity.pdbx_description
1 polymer ?
#
loop_
_entity_poly.entity_id
_entity_poly.type
_entity_poly.pdbx_seq_one_letter_code
_entity_poly.pdbx_strand_id
1 'polypeptide(L)'
;MSERDLPWVLAATAGELGVEERAKLQERALGLGHHPVTLVTCHRVEVYGLGEPPALEMPVRLEGEDAIRRLFRVTAGLESAVMGEDEILHQVREALAAARSRHPDGDTATVDPRLARAFEEAIAVGRRARAGSRAPKTDLAQRAISWLASRADLEGGRVLVAGTGVMGVALARAARAVGAEVVVAGRDRRRADLTLAEAAPQ
;
A
#
# COMPACT_ATOMS: atom_id res chain seq x y z
N MET A 1 28.50 13.29 9.71
CA MET A 1 27.90 12.11 9.05
C MET A 1 28.83 11.74 7.92
N SER A 2 29.35 10.50 7.91
CA SER A 2 30.09 9.99 6.76
C SER A 2 29.10 9.84 5.60
N GLU A 3 29.55 10.02 4.36
CA GLU A 3 28.76 9.79 3.12
C GLU A 3 28.11 8.39 3.09
N ARG A 4 28.63 7.44 3.90
CA ARG A 4 28.13 6.07 4.06
C ARG A 4 26.91 5.91 4.99
N ASP A 5 26.36 6.99 5.54
CA ASP A 5 25.23 6.95 6.49
C ASP A 5 23.97 7.66 5.98
N LEU A 6 23.96 8.15 4.74
CA LEU A 6 22.82 8.91 4.23
C LEU A 6 21.64 7.97 3.91
N PRO A 7 20.42 8.29 4.40
CA PRO A 7 19.23 7.57 3.99
C PRO A 7 18.94 7.81 2.53
N TRP A 8 18.44 6.79 1.86
CA TRP A 8 18.04 6.87 0.46
C TRP A 8 16.74 6.11 0.23
N VAL A 9 16.04 6.50 -0.84
CA VAL A 9 14.91 5.75 -1.38
C VAL A 9 15.00 5.69 -2.89
N LEU A 10 14.79 4.49 -3.42
CA LEU A 10 14.54 4.25 -4.84
C LEU A 10 13.05 3.98 -5.00
N ALA A 11 12.37 4.69 -5.89
CA ALA A 11 10.92 4.65 -6.00
C ALA A 11 10.42 4.64 -7.45
N ALA A 12 9.33 3.91 -7.65
CA ALA A 12 8.55 3.89 -8.89
C ALA A 12 7.07 3.80 -8.54
N THR A 13 6.22 4.53 -9.24
CA THR A 13 4.77 4.52 -9.07
C THR A 13 4.06 4.21 -10.39
N ALA A 14 2.75 4.06 -10.33
CA ALA A 14 1.91 3.85 -11.51
C ALA A 14 1.89 5.04 -12.48
N GLY A 15 2.36 6.22 -12.06
CA GLY A 15 2.53 7.37 -12.94
C GLY A 15 3.79 7.29 -13.81
N GLU A 16 4.85 6.60 -13.36
CA GLU A 16 6.10 6.49 -14.12
C GLU A 16 6.23 5.20 -14.93
N LEU A 17 5.71 4.07 -14.43
CA LEU A 17 5.90 2.75 -15.04
C LEU A 17 4.57 2.05 -15.31
N GLY A 18 4.51 1.22 -16.36
CA GLY A 18 3.39 0.34 -16.65
C GLY A 18 3.24 -0.82 -15.66
N VAL A 19 2.11 -1.54 -15.72
CA VAL A 19 1.82 -2.65 -14.77
C VAL A 19 2.87 -3.76 -14.85
N GLU A 20 3.24 -4.19 -16.07
CA GLU A 20 4.22 -5.27 -16.27
C GLU A 20 5.62 -4.88 -15.80
N GLU A 21 6.04 -3.64 -16.04
CA GLU A 21 7.34 -3.12 -15.61
C GLU A 21 7.41 -3.04 -14.09
N ARG A 22 6.34 -2.55 -13.44
CA ARG A 22 6.25 -2.53 -11.98
C ARG A 22 6.27 -3.93 -11.38
N ALA A 23 5.60 -4.91 -12.01
CA ALA A 23 5.62 -6.30 -11.53
C ALA A 23 7.03 -6.90 -11.55
N LYS A 24 7.79 -6.69 -12.63
CA LYS A 24 9.21 -7.10 -12.72
C LYS A 24 10.07 -6.38 -11.69
N LEU A 25 9.83 -5.09 -11.47
CA LEU A 25 10.58 -4.30 -10.50
C LEU A 25 10.29 -4.74 -9.06
N GLN A 26 9.04 -5.07 -8.75
CA GLN A 26 8.64 -5.65 -7.47
C GLN A 26 9.40 -6.95 -7.17
N GLU A 27 9.47 -7.87 -8.14
CA GLU A 27 10.20 -9.14 -7.97
C GLU A 27 11.68 -8.89 -7.65
N ARG A 28 12.33 -7.99 -8.41
CA ARG A 28 13.72 -7.59 -8.17
C ARG A 28 13.91 -6.93 -6.81
N ALA A 29 13.01 -6.05 -6.41
CA ALA A 29 13.08 -5.31 -5.14
C ALA A 29 12.87 -6.21 -3.92
N LEU A 30 12.00 -7.22 -4.04
CA LEU A 30 11.78 -8.24 -2.99
C LEU A 30 12.92 -9.26 -2.94
N GLY A 31 13.61 -9.48 -4.06
CA GLY A 31 14.83 -10.29 -4.13
C GLY A 31 16.11 -9.57 -3.68
N LEU A 32 16.02 -8.28 -3.29
CA LEU A 32 17.15 -7.60 -2.67
C LEU A 32 17.47 -8.31 -1.35
N GLY A 33 18.77 -8.55 -1.12
CA GLY A 33 19.28 -9.16 0.10
C GLY A 33 19.10 -8.27 1.33
N HIS A 34 19.89 -8.50 2.36
CA HIS A 34 19.68 -7.89 3.67
C HIS A 34 19.82 -6.35 3.65
N HIS A 35 19.12 -5.72 4.61
CA HIS A 35 19.19 -4.29 5.03
C HIS A 35 18.14 -3.29 4.51
N PRO A 36 17.60 -3.35 3.27
CA PRO A 36 16.59 -2.40 2.85
C PRO A 36 15.20 -2.75 3.36
N VAL A 37 14.34 -1.74 3.48
CA VAL A 37 12.90 -1.92 3.67
C VAL A 37 12.21 -1.74 2.32
N THR A 38 11.58 -2.79 1.83
CA THR A 38 10.88 -2.79 0.53
C THR A 38 9.37 -2.64 0.74
N LEU A 39 8.82 -1.52 0.31
CA LEU A 39 7.39 -1.23 0.30
C LEU A 39 6.83 -1.46 -1.10
N VAL A 40 5.98 -2.49 -1.22
CA VAL A 40 5.35 -2.86 -2.47
C VAL A 40 3.84 -2.79 -2.32
N THR A 41 3.20 -2.13 -3.27
CA THR A 41 1.74 -2.06 -3.42
C THR A 41 1.40 -2.21 -4.90
N CYS A 42 0.12 -2.28 -5.24
CA CYS A 42 -0.33 -2.26 -6.64
C CYS A 42 0.11 -0.99 -7.41
N HIS A 43 0.35 0.12 -6.71
CA HIS A 43 0.61 1.44 -7.29
C HIS A 43 2.05 1.94 -7.09
N ARG A 44 2.86 1.28 -6.25
CA ARG A 44 4.24 1.69 -5.99
C ARG A 44 5.15 0.53 -5.65
N VAL A 45 6.42 0.70 -5.99
CA VAL A 45 7.55 -0.06 -5.47
C VAL A 45 8.52 0.96 -4.91
N GLU A 46 8.86 0.86 -3.63
CA GLU A 46 9.83 1.74 -2.97
C GLU A 46 10.80 0.90 -2.14
N VAL A 47 12.08 1.19 -2.27
CA VAL A 47 13.17 0.51 -1.54
C VAL A 47 13.90 1.57 -0.73
N TYR A 48 13.95 1.39 0.58
CA TYR A 48 14.59 2.30 1.51
C TYR A 48 15.84 1.68 2.10
N GLY A 49 16.90 2.46 2.24
CA GLY A 49 18.13 2.00 2.89
C GLY A 49 18.98 3.12 3.46
N LEU A 50 20.15 2.74 3.99
CA LEU A 50 21.18 3.65 4.47
C LEU A 50 22.50 3.33 3.75
N GLY A 51 23.27 4.37 3.44
CA GLY A 51 24.57 4.22 2.78
C GLY A 51 24.43 4.09 1.26
N GLU A 52 25.09 3.10 0.66
CA GLU A 52 25.12 2.97 -0.80
C GLU A 52 23.86 2.24 -1.31
N PRO A 53 23.08 2.84 -2.23
CA PRO A 53 21.91 2.17 -2.80
C PRO A 53 22.33 1.01 -3.72
N PRO A 54 21.50 -0.05 -3.82
CA PRO A 54 21.76 -1.13 -4.77
C PRO A 54 21.73 -0.61 -6.21
N ALA A 55 22.36 -1.34 -7.12
CA ALA A 55 22.29 -1.10 -8.56
C ALA A 55 20.91 -1.50 -9.12
N LEU A 56 19.87 -0.79 -8.68
CA LEU A 56 18.49 -0.94 -9.11
C LEU A 56 18.03 0.37 -9.75
N GLU A 57 17.83 0.35 -11.07
CA GLU A 57 17.33 1.52 -11.79
C GLU A 57 15.84 1.72 -11.50
N MET A 58 15.51 2.87 -10.93
CA MET A 58 14.15 3.30 -10.64
C MET A 58 13.98 4.77 -11.03
N PRO A 59 12.78 5.21 -11.47
CA PRO A 59 12.54 6.58 -11.96
C PRO A 59 12.87 7.68 -10.93
N VAL A 60 12.72 7.37 -9.65
CA VAL A 60 12.97 8.33 -8.56
C VAL A 60 14.06 7.78 -7.65
N ARG A 61 15.07 8.61 -7.40
CA ARG A 61 16.10 8.42 -6.37
C ARG A 61 16.18 9.67 -5.52
N LEU A 62 15.97 9.52 -4.21
CA LEU A 62 16.07 10.60 -3.23
C LEU A 62 17.06 10.20 -2.15
N GLU A 63 17.73 11.18 -1.57
CA GLU A 63 18.76 10.99 -0.54
C GLU A 63 18.58 11.99 0.61
N GLY A 64 19.14 11.66 1.78
CA GLY A 64 19.12 12.53 2.95
C GLY A 64 17.70 12.87 3.40
N GLU A 65 17.46 14.16 3.60
CA GLU A 65 16.17 14.66 4.11
C GLU A 65 15.01 14.34 3.15
N ASP A 66 15.23 14.32 1.84
CA ASP A 66 14.18 14.07 0.87
C ASP A 66 13.68 12.62 0.93
N ALA A 67 14.57 11.66 1.21
CA ALA A 67 14.21 10.26 1.42
C ALA A 67 13.34 10.09 2.68
N ILE A 68 13.71 10.76 3.77
CA ILE A 68 12.93 10.75 5.02
C ILE A 68 11.58 11.45 4.80
N ARG A 69 11.57 12.62 4.15
CA ARG A 69 10.35 13.36 3.86
C ARG A 69 9.39 12.52 3.01
N ARG A 70 9.90 11.79 2.02
CA ARG A 70 9.13 10.85 1.21
C ARG A 70 8.45 9.77 2.07
N LEU A 71 9.20 9.10 2.95
CA LEU A 71 8.68 8.09 3.86
C LEU A 71 7.50 8.63 4.70
N PHE A 72 7.65 9.84 5.27
CA PHE A 72 6.61 10.47 6.07
C PHE A 72 5.37 10.83 5.25
N ARG A 73 5.55 11.38 4.03
CA ARG A 73 4.43 11.71 3.12
C ARG A 73 3.66 10.47 2.66
N VAL A 74 4.37 9.39 2.31
CA VAL A 74 3.77 8.10 1.95
C VAL A 74 3.00 7.52 3.13
N THR A 75 3.61 7.48 4.30
CA THR A 75 2.97 6.94 5.51
C THR A 75 1.77 7.78 5.97
N ALA A 76 1.82 9.10 5.78
CA ALA A 76 0.67 9.98 6.02
C ALA A 76 -0.46 9.82 4.99
N GLY A 77 -0.25 9.10 3.88
CA GLY A 77 -1.21 8.89 2.81
C GLY A 77 -1.36 10.08 1.85
N LEU A 78 -0.40 11.02 1.87
CA LEU A 78 -0.37 12.18 0.96
C LEU A 78 0.04 11.82 -0.47
N GLU A 79 0.62 10.64 -0.63
CA GLU A 79 1.17 10.13 -1.89
C GLU A 79 0.37 8.94 -2.42
N SER A 80 -0.72 8.57 -1.74
CA SER A 80 -1.62 7.49 -2.16
C SER A 80 -2.49 7.94 -3.33
N ALA A 81 -2.76 7.02 -4.27
CA ALA A 81 -3.67 7.29 -5.39
C ALA A 81 -5.08 7.65 -4.93
N VAL A 82 -5.46 7.22 -3.72
CA VAL A 82 -6.56 7.78 -2.96
C VAL A 82 -6.02 8.39 -1.68
N MET A 83 -6.21 9.69 -1.57
CA MET A 83 -5.82 10.46 -0.41
C MET A 83 -6.57 9.96 0.84
N GLY A 84 -5.83 9.50 1.85
CA GLY A 84 -6.39 9.12 3.16
C GLY A 84 -6.76 7.65 3.35
N GLU A 85 -6.40 6.74 2.45
CA GLU A 85 -6.59 5.29 2.67
C GLU A 85 -5.84 4.80 3.92
N ASP A 86 -6.53 4.00 4.74
CA ASP A 86 -5.91 3.36 5.90
C ASP A 86 -4.88 2.28 5.50
N GLU A 87 -5.02 1.74 4.30
CA GLU A 87 -4.25 0.62 3.79
C GLU A 87 -2.74 0.89 3.70
N ILE A 88 -2.32 2.09 3.29
CA ILE A 88 -0.88 2.41 3.16
C ILE A 88 -0.14 2.36 4.50
N LEU A 89 -0.80 2.74 5.62
CA LEU A 89 -0.15 2.66 6.94
C LEU A 89 0.05 1.22 7.36
N HIS A 90 -0.92 0.34 7.06
CA HIS A 90 -0.78 -1.08 7.30
C HIS A 90 0.33 -1.67 6.43
N GLN A 91 0.37 -1.36 5.13
CA GLN A 91 1.41 -1.83 4.22
C GLN A 91 2.82 -1.39 4.62
N VAL A 92 2.99 -0.15 5.11
CA VAL A 92 4.28 0.33 5.66
C VAL A 92 4.69 -0.45 6.91
N ARG A 93 3.73 -0.82 7.77
CA ARG A 93 4.01 -1.66 8.96
C ARG A 93 4.41 -3.07 8.56
N GLU A 94 3.71 -3.68 7.61
CA GLU A 94 4.03 -5.00 7.09
C GLU A 94 5.42 -5.01 6.40
N ALA A 95 5.75 -3.97 5.64
CA ALA A 95 7.08 -3.82 5.02
C ALA A 95 8.20 -3.77 6.07
N LEU A 96 8.03 -2.98 7.13
CA LEU A 96 9.00 -2.95 8.24
C LEU A 96 9.07 -4.30 8.98
N ALA A 97 7.94 -4.97 9.19
CA ALA A 97 7.91 -6.28 9.84
C ALA A 97 8.61 -7.36 8.99
N ALA A 98 8.39 -7.35 7.68
CA ALA A 98 9.06 -8.23 6.73
C ALA A 98 10.58 -8.01 6.76
N ALA A 99 11.05 -6.75 6.74
CA ALA A 99 12.47 -6.41 6.82
C ALA A 99 13.13 -6.77 8.17
N ARG A 100 12.32 -6.96 9.23
CA ARG A 100 12.77 -7.46 10.55
C ARG A 100 12.75 -8.98 10.66
N SER A 101 12.04 -9.67 9.78
CA SER A 101 11.90 -11.12 9.85
C SER A 101 13.18 -11.82 9.41
N ARG A 102 13.53 -12.93 10.09
CA ARG A 102 14.72 -13.73 9.79
C ARG A 102 14.51 -14.44 8.45
N HIS A 103 15.49 -14.36 7.55
CA HIS A 103 15.48 -15.14 6.31
C HIS A 103 15.58 -16.65 6.63
N PRO A 104 14.91 -17.53 5.84
CA PRO A 104 14.92 -18.99 6.05
C PRO A 104 16.31 -19.62 6.15
N ASP A 105 17.33 -18.99 5.57
CA ASP A 105 18.68 -19.55 5.42
C ASP A 105 19.64 -19.25 6.58
N GLY A 106 19.16 -18.65 7.67
CA GLY A 106 19.91 -18.51 8.92
C GLY A 106 20.59 -17.16 9.13
N ASP A 107 20.26 -16.57 10.27
CA ASP A 107 21.06 -15.66 11.10
C ASP A 107 21.73 -14.44 10.45
N THR A 108 20.92 -13.46 10.01
CA THR A 108 21.00 -12.01 10.33
C THR A 108 20.32 -11.13 9.27
N ALA A 109 19.03 -11.33 9.03
CA ALA A 109 18.23 -10.26 8.42
C ALA A 109 17.74 -9.34 9.54
N THR A 110 18.52 -8.31 9.85
CA THR A 110 18.06 -7.18 10.68
C THR A 110 18.20 -5.91 9.88
N VAL A 111 17.06 -5.28 9.58
CA VAL A 111 17.00 -3.87 9.18
C VAL A 111 17.90 -3.02 10.09
N ASP A 112 18.62 -2.06 9.53
CA ASP A 112 19.44 -1.14 10.33
C ASP A 112 18.55 -0.46 11.39
N PRO A 113 18.92 -0.45 12.67
CA PRO A 113 18.10 0.12 13.75
C PRO A 113 17.69 1.58 13.50
N ARG A 114 18.53 2.37 12.83
CA ARG A 114 18.25 3.77 12.48
C ARG A 114 17.14 3.84 11.42
N LEU A 115 17.20 2.99 10.40
CA LEU A 115 16.17 2.90 9.38
C LEU A 115 14.85 2.41 9.99
N ALA A 116 14.92 1.38 10.83
CA ALA A 116 13.76 0.86 11.55
C ALA A 116 13.09 1.94 12.41
N ARG A 117 13.90 2.75 13.11
CA ARG A 117 13.42 3.87 13.91
C ARG A 117 12.72 4.94 13.05
N ALA A 118 13.28 5.28 11.88
CA ALA A 118 12.66 6.23 10.96
C ALA A 118 11.26 5.75 10.50
N PHE A 119 11.11 4.46 10.20
CA PHE A 119 9.81 3.87 9.86
C PHE A 119 8.82 3.92 11.04
N GLU A 120 9.26 3.56 12.25
CA GLU A 120 8.41 3.63 13.44
C GLU A 120 7.90 5.05 13.72
N GLU A 121 8.77 6.05 13.57
CA GLU A 121 8.41 7.45 13.72
C GLU A 121 7.44 7.90 12.63
N ALA A 122 7.69 7.53 11.37
CA ALA A 122 6.78 7.80 10.26
C ALA A 122 5.39 7.17 10.49
N ILE A 123 5.33 5.93 10.97
CA ILE A 123 4.08 5.22 11.30
C ILE A 123 3.35 5.95 12.44
N ALA A 124 4.07 6.40 13.48
CA ALA A 124 3.48 7.13 14.60
C ALA A 124 2.95 8.51 14.19
N VAL A 125 3.67 9.22 13.32
CA VAL A 125 3.22 10.51 12.75
C VAL A 125 2.04 10.32 11.81
N GLY A 126 2.10 9.35 10.90
CA GLY A 126 0.99 9.04 9.98
C GLY A 126 -0.30 8.71 10.72
N ARG A 127 -0.22 7.91 11.80
CA ARG A 127 -1.37 7.64 12.67
C ARG A 127 -1.95 8.91 13.30
N ARG A 128 -1.10 9.81 13.82
CA ARG A 128 -1.54 11.08 14.42
C ARG A 128 -2.17 12.02 13.40
N ALA A 129 -1.57 12.14 12.22
CA ALA A 129 -2.09 12.98 11.13
C ALA A 129 -3.51 12.56 10.71
N ARG A 130 -3.79 11.26 10.70
CA ARG A 130 -5.12 10.73 10.37
C ARG A 130 -6.14 10.89 11.51
N ALA A 131 -5.72 10.73 12.76
CA ALA A 131 -6.59 10.93 13.92
C ALA A 131 -7.11 12.38 14.02
N GLY A 132 -6.31 13.36 13.58
CA GLY A 132 -6.71 14.77 13.54
C GLY A 132 -7.45 15.20 12.27
N SER A 133 -7.45 14.36 11.23
CA SER A 133 -8.08 14.66 9.94
C SER A 133 -9.58 14.31 9.98
N ARG A 134 -10.44 15.32 9.82
CA ARG A 134 -11.88 15.16 9.54
C ARG A 134 -12.17 14.92 8.04
N ALA A 135 -11.15 14.67 7.22
CA ALA A 135 -11.39 14.36 5.81
C ALA A 135 -12.35 13.17 5.73
N PRO A 136 -13.44 13.25 4.95
CA PRO A 136 -14.34 12.13 4.79
C PRO A 136 -13.51 10.92 4.36
N LYS A 137 -13.72 9.79 5.05
CA LYS A 137 -13.11 8.49 4.73
C LYS A 137 -13.67 7.99 3.40
N THR A 138 -13.37 8.66 2.31
CA THR A 138 -13.80 8.22 0.98
C THR A 138 -12.82 7.15 0.52
N ASP A 139 -13.11 5.94 1.00
CA ASP A 139 -12.43 4.68 0.70
C ASP A 139 -12.32 4.47 -0.82
N LEU A 140 -11.24 3.82 -1.28
CA LEU A 140 -11.00 3.46 -2.68
C LEU A 140 -12.23 2.86 -3.33
N ALA A 141 -12.89 1.99 -2.57
CA ALA A 141 -14.12 1.33 -2.97
C ALA A 141 -15.23 2.33 -3.34
N GLN A 142 -15.45 3.36 -2.52
CA GLN A 142 -16.47 4.38 -2.81
C GLN A 142 -16.13 5.17 -4.08
N ARG A 143 -14.86 5.49 -4.31
CA ARG A 143 -14.41 6.17 -5.53
C ARG A 143 -14.57 5.28 -6.76
N ALA A 144 -14.20 4.00 -6.66
CA ALA A 144 -14.37 3.03 -7.74
C ALA A 144 -15.85 2.85 -8.11
N ILE A 145 -16.73 2.74 -7.11
CA ILE A 145 -18.19 2.65 -7.34
C ILE A 145 -18.76 3.97 -7.88
N SER A 146 -18.32 5.13 -7.40
CA SER A 146 -18.74 6.44 -7.94
C SER A 146 -18.31 6.60 -9.41
N TRP A 147 -17.09 6.18 -9.74
CA TRP A 147 -16.59 6.16 -11.11
C TRP A 147 -17.41 5.21 -11.99
N LEU A 148 -17.83 4.06 -11.47
CA LEU A 148 -18.71 3.14 -12.18
C LEU A 148 -20.11 3.72 -12.37
N ALA A 149 -20.69 4.34 -11.33
CA ALA A 149 -21.99 5.01 -11.36
C ALA A 149 -22.04 6.17 -12.36
N SER A 150 -20.91 6.82 -12.63
CA SER A 150 -20.82 7.84 -13.68
C SER A 150 -20.91 7.28 -15.12
N ARG A 151 -20.86 5.95 -15.29
CA ARG A 151 -20.86 5.25 -16.59
C ARG A 151 -22.03 4.29 -16.77
N ALA A 152 -22.69 3.90 -15.69
CA ALA A 152 -23.80 2.96 -15.70
C ALA A 152 -24.74 3.28 -14.53
N ASP A 153 -26.04 3.06 -14.73
CA ASP A 153 -26.98 3.08 -13.63
C ASP A 153 -26.78 1.83 -12.76
N LEU A 154 -26.58 2.06 -11.47
CA LEU A 154 -26.31 1.00 -10.49
C LEU A 154 -27.50 0.74 -9.59
N GLU A 155 -28.49 1.63 -9.52
CA GLU A 155 -29.66 1.43 -8.68
C GLU A 155 -30.53 0.31 -9.25
N GLY A 156 -30.70 -0.78 -8.49
CA GLY A 156 -31.34 -2.01 -8.99
C GLY A 156 -30.52 -2.79 -10.04
N GLY A 157 -29.35 -2.28 -10.45
CA GLY A 157 -28.42 -2.96 -11.34
C GLY A 157 -27.59 -4.02 -10.61
N ARG A 158 -27.03 -4.98 -11.36
CA ARG A 158 -26.13 -6.01 -10.80
C ARG A 158 -24.67 -5.64 -10.92
N VAL A 159 -23.95 -5.72 -9.80
CA VAL A 159 -22.50 -5.52 -9.71
C VAL A 159 -21.83 -6.82 -9.25
N LEU A 160 -20.88 -7.31 -10.06
CA LEU A 160 -20.02 -8.43 -9.69
C LEU A 160 -18.73 -7.91 -9.05
N VAL A 161 -18.48 -8.30 -7.80
CA VAL A 161 -17.21 -8.07 -7.11
C VAL A 161 -16.37 -9.34 -7.18
N ALA A 162 -15.25 -9.27 -7.90
CA ALA A 162 -14.29 -10.37 -7.97
C ALA A 162 -13.22 -10.21 -6.89
N GLY A 163 -13.31 -11.01 -5.82
CA GLY A 163 -12.38 -10.99 -4.71
C GLY A 163 -13.08 -11.03 -3.35
N THR A 164 -12.52 -11.79 -2.42
CA THR A 164 -13.08 -12.03 -1.07
C THR A 164 -12.17 -11.49 0.04
N GLY A 165 -11.31 -10.53 -0.29
CA GLY A 165 -10.42 -9.86 0.66
C GLY A 165 -11.04 -8.57 1.19
N VAL A 166 -10.26 -7.80 1.95
CA VAL A 166 -10.66 -6.52 2.56
C VAL A 166 -11.29 -5.58 1.51
N MET A 167 -10.63 -5.43 0.36
CA MET A 167 -11.15 -4.59 -0.73
C MET A 167 -12.45 -5.13 -1.36
N GLY A 168 -12.63 -6.45 -1.40
CA GLY A 168 -13.87 -7.07 -1.89
C GLY A 168 -15.06 -6.73 -0.99
N VAL A 169 -14.87 -6.79 0.33
CA VAL A 169 -15.89 -6.35 1.31
C VAL A 169 -16.20 -4.86 1.13
N ALA A 170 -15.17 -4.02 1.01
CA ALA A 170 -15.33 -2.58 0.85
C ALA A 170 -16.11 -2.22 -0.44
N LEU A 171 -15.76 -2.83 -1.58
CA LEU A 171 -16.45 -2.65 -2.86
C LEU A 171 -17.90 -3.12 -2.80
N ALA A 172 -18.16 -4.29 -2.22
CA ALA A 172 -19.51 -4.82 -2.05
C ALA A 172 -20.38 -3.89 -1.18
N ARG A 173 -19.82 -3.36 -0.09
CA ARG A 173 -20.52 -2.41 0.78
C ARG A 173 -20.80 -1.08 0.06
N ALA A 174 -19.82 -0.54 -0.67
CA ALA A 174 -19.98 0.68 -1.45
C ALA A 174 -21.03 0.53 -2.57
N ALA A 175 -21.04 -0.61 -3.28
CA ALA A 175 -22.01 -0.89 -4.33
C ALA A 175 -23.45 -1.00 -3.77
N ARG A 176 -23.62 -1.67 -2.63
CA ARG A 176 -24.92 -1.72 -1.94
C ARG A 176 -25.41 -0.35 -1.47
N ALA A 177 -24.50 0.50 -1.00
CA ALA A 177 -24.85 1.84 -0.54
C ALA A 177 -25.43 2.73 -1.66
N VAL A 178 -25.16 2.42 -2.92
CA VAL A 178 -25.76 3.10 -4.09
C VAL A 178 -26.91 2.32 -4.72
N GLY A 179 -27.45 1.31 -4.01
CA GLY A 179 -28.64 0.58 -4.43
C GLY A 179 -28.41 -0.60 -5.39
N ALA A 180 -27.16 -1.03 -5.59
CA ALA A 180 -26.87 -2.15 -6.48
C ALA A 180 -27.13 -3.53 -5.84
N GLU A 181 -27.59 -4.47 -6.66
CA GLU A 181 -27.56 -5.90 -6.36
C GLU A 181 -26.12 -6.42 -6.49
N VAL A 182 -25.54 -6.90 -5.38
CA VAL A 182 -24.13 -7.35 -5.37
C VAL A 182 -24.02 -8.86 -5.42
N VAL A 183 -23.16 -9.35 -6.32
CA VAL A 183 -22.69 -10.73 -6.37
C VAL A 183 -21.20 -10.73 -6.08
N VAL A 184 -20.72 -11.65 -5.22
CA VAL A 184 -19.29 -11.82 -4.94
C VAL A 184 -18.80 -13.12 -5.58
N ALA A 185 -17.70 -13.04 -6.31
CA ALA A 185 -17.01 -14.22 -6.84
C ALA A 185 -15.62 -14.36 -6.22
N GLY A 186 -15.22 -15.60 -5.97
CA GLY A 186 -13.91 -15.96 -5.43
C GLY A 186 -13.60 -17.44 -5.65
N ARG A 187 -12.37 -17.85 -5.31
CA ARG A 187 -11.91 -19.24 -5.43
C ARG A 187 -12.63 -20.19 -4.46
N ASP A 188 -13.17 -19.66 -3.36
CA ASP A 188 -13.90 -20.40 -2.34
C ASP A 188 -15.29 -19.77 -2.17
N ARG A 189 -16.32 -20.55 -2.45
CA ARG A 189 -17.72 -20.11 -2.35
C ARG A 189 -18.10 -19.67 -0.95
N ARG A 190 -17.65 -20.38 0.08
CA ARG A 190 -17.95 -20.05 1.48
C ARG A 190 -17.37 -18.68 1.83
N ARG A 191 -16.16 -18.36 1.35
CA ARG A 191 -15.58 -17.02 1.54
C ARG A 191 -16.37 -15.94 0.79
N ALA A 192 -16.84 -16.22 -0.42
CA ALA A 192 -17.68 -15.27 -1.16
C ALA A 192 -18.98 -14.97 -0.42
N ASP A 193 -19.63 -15.99 0.13
CA ASP A 193 -20.85 -15.84 0.94
C ASP A 193 -20.60 -15.02 2.21
N LEU A 194 -19.47 -15.27 2.91
CA LEU A 194 -19.07 -14.49 4.08
C LEU A 194 -18.79 -13.02 3.76
N THR A 195 -18.05 -12.75 2.67
CA THR A 195 -17.79 -11.38 2.18
C THR A 195 -19.10 -10.65 1.89
N LEU A 196 -20.04 -11.31 1.22
CA LEU A 196 -21.35 -10.72 0.90
C LEU A 196 -22.18 -10.45 2.16
N ALA A 197 -22.10 -11.31 3.17
CA ALA A 197 -22.75 -11.12 4.47
C ALA A 197 -22.12 -9.95 5.25
N GLU A 198 -20.79 -9.85 5.29
CA GLU A 198 -20.07 -8.77 5.96
C GLU A 198 -20.34 -7.39 5.33
N ALA A 199 -20.61 -7.36 4.03
CA ALA A 199 -20.99 -6.17 3.29
C ALA A 199 -22.47 -5.76 3.47
N ALA A 200 -23.24 -6.41 4.34
CA ALA A 200 -24.61 -5.99 4.64
C ALA A 200 -24.64 -4.59 5.28
N PRO A 201 -25.62 -3.73 4.92
CA PRO A 201 -25.83 -2.48 5.64
C PRO A 201 -26.15 -2.78 7.11
N GLN A 202 -25.59 -1.98 8.02
CA GLN A 202 -25.96 -1.99 9.44
C GLN A 202 -27.25 -1.21 9.67
#